data_AF-D8EXB6-F1
#
_entry.id   AF-D8EXB6-F1
#
_cell.length_a   1.000
_cell.length_b   1.000
_cell.length_c   1.000
_cell.angle_alpha   90.00
_cell.angle_beta   90.00
_cell.angle_gamma   90.00
#
_symmetry.space_group_name_H-M   'P 1'
#
loop_
_entity.id
_entity.type
_entity.pdbx_description
1 polymer ?
#
loop_
_entity_poly.entity_id
_entity_poly.type
_entity_poly.pdbx_seq_one_letter_code
_entity_poly.pdbx_strand_id
1 'polypeptide(L)'
;MRLKYGVIFQGEEGSAIPTGQAYESAFLQKLNHLLEKEVHIPIAVILDRFFAAPHLASGETKDIAFNMLEELEEVRLPVTLVKQWLEKPDEKNLKILAQPVTLDNSKSSSISDAEALEEQSALDLEDFLALL
;
A
#
# COMPACT_ATOMS: atom_id res chain seq x y z
N MET A 1 -5.82 -8.75 -0.69
CA MET A 1 -4.36 -8.85 -0.90
C MET A 1 -3.84 -7.88 -1.96
N ARG A 2 -4.37 -7.89 -3.20
CA ARG A 2 -3.92 -6.98 -4.26
C ARG A 2 -4.04 -5.49 -3.90
N LEU A 3 -5.16 -5.07 -3.28
CA LEU A 3 -5.33 -3.67 -2.88
C LEU A 3 -4.45 -3.25 -1.69
N LYS A 4 -4.08 -4.19 -0.82
CA LYS A 4 -3.24 -3.97 0.37
C LYS A 4 -1.74 -3.92 0.02
N TYR A 5 -1.26 -4.89 -0.76
CA TYR A 5 0.16 -5.09 -1.08
C TYR A 5 0.53 -4.74 -2.54
N GLY A 6 -0.44 -4.43 -3.39
CA GLY A 6 -0.20 -4.10 -4.79
C GLY A 6 0.28 -2.67 -4.95
N VAL A 7 1.36 -2.52 -5.71
CA VAL A 7 1.93 -1.25 -6.17
C VAL A 7 2.12 -1.32 -7.67
N ILE A 8 1.93 -0.20 -8.36
CA ILE A 8 2.17 -0.09 -9.80
C ILE A 8 3.59 0.39 -10.03
N PHE A 9 4.38 -0.39 -10.75
CA PHE A 9 5.70 0.03 -11.21
C PHE A 9 5.56 0.69 -12.58
N GLN A 10 5.99 1.94 -12.72
CA GLN A 10 6.13 2.61 -14.02
C GLN A 10 7.46 2.20 -14.71
N GLY A 11 7.71 0.88 -14.80
CA GLY A 11 8.88 0.32 -15.47
C GLY A 11 8.48 -0.35 -16.78
N GLU A 12 9.40 -0.38 -17.76
CA GLU A 12 9.19 -1.09 -19.03
C GLU A 12 8.84 -2.57 -18.78
N GLU A 13 7.81 -3.04 -19.48
CA GLU A 13 7.38 -4.44 -19.51
C GLU A 13 8.59 -5.36 -19.76
N GLY A 14 9.00 -6.12 -18.73
CA GLY A 14 10.01 -7.17 -18.86
C GLY A 14 11.29 -7.03 -18.04
N SER A 15 11.44 -6.04 -17.17
CA SER A 15 12.63 -5.92 -16.31
C SER A 15 12.45 -6.60 -14.94
N ALA A 16 13.49 -7.36 -14.55
CA ALA A 16 13.84 -7.98 -13.26
C ALA A 16 12.87 -7.88 -12.07
N ILE A 17 12.82 -8.96 -11.25
CA ILE A 17 12.14 -8.97 -9.94
C ILE A 17 12.49 -7.66 -9.19
N PRO A 18 11.47 -6.82 -8.84
CA PRO A 18 11.73 -5.52 -8.26
C PRO A 18 12.49 -5.66 -6.95
N THR A 19 13.43 -4.76 -6.68
CA THR A 19 14.13 -4.75 -5.39
C THR A 19 13.17 -4.30 -4.28
N GLY A 20 13.46 -4.66 -3.03
CA GLY A 20 12.67 -4.18 -1.89
C GLY A 20 12.58 -2.65 -1.81
N GLN A 21 13.64 -1.95 -2.19
CA GLN A 21 13.68 -0.48 -2.24
C GLN A 21 12.80 0.08 -3.36
N ALA A 22 12.74 -0.58 -4.52
CA ALA A 22 11.85 -0.19 -5.60
C ALA A 22 10.37 -0.34 -5.17
N TYR A 23 10.04 -1.43 -4.47
CA TYR A 23 8.70 -1.64 -3.92
C TYR A 23 8.31 -0.57 -2.90
N GLU A 24 9.18 -0.27 -1.95
CA GLU A 24 8.94 0.78 -0.95
C GLU A 24 8.70 2.15 -1.60
N SER A 25 9.49 2.49 -2.60
CA SER A 25 9.31 3.73 -3.37
C SER A 25 7.95 3.77 -4.08
N ALA A 26 7.55 2.66 -4.71
CA ALA A 26 6.25 2.55 -5.37
C ALA A 26 5.08 2.59 -4.38
N PHE A 27 5.26 2.03 -3.18
CA PHE A 27 4.27 2.08 -2.11
C PHE A 27 4.08 3.50 -1.57
N LEU A 28 5.17 4.25 -1.36
CA LEU A 28 5.12 5.66 -0.99
C LEU A 28 4.43 6.50 -2.07
N GLN A 29 4.69 6.24 -3.35
CA GLN A 29 3.99 6.92 -4.45
C GLN A 29 2.48 6.63 -4.43
N LYS A 30 2.09 5.38 -4.15
CA LYS A 30 0.68 5.01 -3.99
C LYS A 30 0.03 5.76 -2.82
N LEU A 31 0.67 5.79 -1.65
CA LEU A 31 0.18 6.54 -0.49
C LEU A 31 0.02 8.03 -0.81
N ASN A 32 1.04 8.63 -1.45
CA ASN A 32 0.98 10.03 -1.85
C ASN A 32 -0.19 10.29 -2.81
N HIS A 33 -0.42 9.40 -3.78
CA HIS A 33 -1.55 9.53 -4.70
C HIS A 33 -2.91 9.44 -3.99
N LEU A 34 -3.06 8.49 -3.04
CA LEU A 34 -4.28 8.38 -2.24
C LEU A 34 -4.52 9.64 -1.40
N LEU A 35 -3.47 10.23 -0.83
CA LEU A 35 -3.55 11.48 -0.08
C LEU A 35 -3.91 12.68 -0.97
N GLU A 36 -3.35 12.74 -2.19
CA GLU A 36 -3.68 13.79 -3.17
C GLU A 36 -5.13 13.71 -3.67
N LYS A 37 -5.71 12.51 -3.73
CA LYS A 37 -7.12 12.31 -4.08
C LYS A 37 -8.08 12.85 -3.02
N GLU A 38 -7.65 12.98 -1.77
CA GLU A 38 -8.51 13.47 -0.70
C GLU A 38 -8.64 15.00 -0.70
N VAL A 39 -9.75 15.47 -1.26
CA VAL A 39 -10.04 16.91 -1.38
C VAL A 39 -11.06 17.39 -0.35
N HIS A 40 -11.93 16.49 0.14
CA HIS A 40 -13.12 16.86 0.90
C HIS A 40 -12.98 16.71 2.41
N ILE A 41 -12.30 15.66 2.86
CA ILE A 41 -12.11 15.36 4.28
C ILE A 41 -10.67 15.70 4.64
N PRO A 42 -10.42 16.50 5.69
CA PRO A 42 -9.05 16.80 6.12
C PRO A 42 -8.32 15.50 6.49
N ILE A 43 -7.12 15.30 5.93
CA ILE A 43 -6.31 14.09 6.17
C ILE A 43 -6.09 13.84 7.67
N ALA A 44 -5.92 14.91 8.47
CA ALA A 44 -5.81 14.81 9.92
C ALA A 44 -7.01 14.11 10.57
N VAL A 45 -8.24 14.35 10.08
CA VAL A 45 -9.46 13.71 10.59
C VAL A 45 -9.49 12.23 10.20
N ILE A 46 -9.02 11.89 9.01
CA ILE A 46 -8.91 10.50 8.55
C ILE A 46 -7.90 9.76 9.43
N LEU A 47 -6.69 10.30 9.61
CA LEU A 47 -5.65 9.65 10.42
C LEU A 47 -6.03 9.55 11.91
N ASP A 48 -6.79 10.52 12.44
CA ASP A 48 -7.34 10.42 13.79
C ASP A 48 -8.31 9.25 13.93
N ARG A 49 -9.19 9.05 12.93
CA ARG A 49 -10.18 7.96 12.94
C ARG A 49 -9.54 6.57 12.89
N PHE A 50 -8.53 6.39 12.05
CA PHE A 50 -7.92 5.07 11.82
C PHE A 50 -6.78 4.75 12.80
N PHE A 51 -6.00 5.75 13.20
CA PHE A 51 -4.74 5.53 13.95
C PHE A 51 -4.59 6.41 15.19
N ALA A 52 -5.56 7.28 15.52
CA ALA A 52 -5.42 8.32 16.53
C ALA A 52 -4.15 9.18 16.34
N ALA A 53 -3.75 9.39 15.08
CA ALA A 53 -2.50 10.03 14.70
C ALA A 53 -2.69 11.27 13.78
N PRO A 54 -3.53 12.26 14.15
CA PRO A 54 -3.77 13.45 13.33
C PRO A 54 -2.52 14.29 13.09
N HIS A 55 -1.54 14.21 13.99
CA HIS A 55 -0.30 14.96 13.94
C HIS A 55 0.59 14.59 12.73
N LEU A 56 0.40 13.40 12.16
CA LEU A 56 1.14 12.94 10.97
C LEU A 56 0.70 13.67 9.69
N ALA A 57 -0.48 14.31 9.70
CA ALA A 57 -1.03 15.05 8.56
C ALA A 57 -0.41 16.46 8.37
N SER A 58 0.84 16.65 8.77
CA SER A 58 1.56 17.91 8.66
C SER A 58 2.48 17.92 7.44
N GLY A 59 2.41 18.96 6.62
CA GLY A 59 3.30 19.17 5.47
C GLY A 59 2.62 18.85 4.13
N GLU A 60 3.44 18.57 3.11
CA GLU A 60 2.95 18.13 1.81
C GLU A 60 2.54 16.66 1.86
N THR A 61 1.71 16.21 0.91
CA THR A 61 1.23 14.81 0.84
C THR A 61 2.37 13.79 0.82
N LYS A 62 3.54 14.16 0.28
CA LYS A 62 4.75 13.32 0.29
C LYS A 62 5.33 13.16 1.69
N ASP A 63 5.37 14.24 2.46
CA ASP A 63 5.85 14.21 3.84
C ASP A 63 4.88 13.39 4.71
N ILE A 64 3.57 13.57 4.50
CA ILE A 64 2.54 12.80 5.18
C ILE A 64 2.67 11.30 4.86
N ALA A 65 2.84 10.93 3.58
CA ALA A 65 3.05 9.54 3.17
C ALA A 65 4.29 8.92 3.82
N PHE A 66 5.38 9.69 3.90
CA PHE A 66 6.60 9.26 4.57
C PHE A 66 6.41 9.08 6.07
N ASN A 67 5.78 10.06 6.75
CA ASN A 67 5.48 9.98 8.18
C ASN A 67 4.57 8.79 8.51
N MET A 68 3.56 8.52 7.66
CA MET A 68 2.71 7.35 7.78
C MET A 68 3.51 6.05 7.68
N LEU A 69 4.45 5.95 6.74
CA LEU A 69 5.28 4.74 6.60
C LEU A 69 6.24 4.54 7.77
N GLU A 70 6.83 5.62 8.30
CA GLU A 70 7.80 5.55 9.38
C GLU A 70 7.15 5.26 10.74
N GLU A 71 6.03 5.92 11.03
CA GLU A 71 5.40 5.93 12.36
C GLU A 71 4.24 4.94 12.52
N LEU A 72 3.53 4.59 11.44
CA LEU A 72 2.40 3.65 11.52
C LEU A 72 2.87 2.23 11.20
N GLU A 73 2.82 1.36 12.21
CA GLU A 73 3.22 -0.04 12.07
C GLU A 73 2.35 -0.75 11.02
N GLU A 74 1.05 -0.45 10.99
CA GLU A 74 0.07 -1.00 10.05
C GLU A 74 0.41 -0.67 8.59
N VAL A 75 1.01 0.50 8.33
CA VAL A 75 1.47 0.93 7.01
C VAL A 75 2.84 0.33 6.68
N ARG A 76 3.72 0.22 7.68
CA ARG A 76 5.08 -0.30 7.53
C ARG A 76 5.16 -1.81 7.37
N LEU A 77 4.28 -2.56 8.02
CA LEU A 77 4.26 -4.02 8.00
C LEU A 77 4.12 -4.57 6.57
N PRO A 78 3.16 -4.10 5.73
CA PRO A 78 3.08 -4.49 4.33
C PRO A 78 4.38 -4.33 3.55
N VAL A 79 5.06 -3.20 3.72
CA VAL A 79 6.34 -2.92 3.06
C VAL A 79 7.43 -3.85 3.55
N THR A 80 7.53 -4.05 4.86
CA THR A 80 8.52 -4.93 5.48
C THR A 80 8.37 -6.37 5.00
N LEU A 81 7.13 -6.89 4.96
CA LEU A 81 6.84 -8.26 4.54
C LEU A 81 7.18 -8.49 3.05
N VAL A 82 6.82 -7.55 2.18
CA VAL A 82 7.13 -7.66 0.75
C VAL A 82 8.63 -7.53 0.51
N LYS A 83 9.32 -6.61 1.20
CA LYS A 83 10.79 -6.50 1.14
C LYS A 83 11.48 -7.81 1.54
N GLN A 84 11.07 -8.42 2.65
CA GLN A 84 11.60 -9.70 3.11
C GLN A 84 11.35 -10.83 2.10
N TRP A 85 10.18 -10.84 1.45
CA TRP A 85 9.87 -11.82 0.40
C TRP A 85 10.70 -11.60 -0.87
N LEU A 86 10.92 -10.35 -1.29
CA LEU A 86 11.76 -10.02 -2.45
C LEU A 86 13.23 -10.37 -2.21
N GLU A 87 13.72 -10.23 -0.98
CA GLU A 87 15.09 -10.62 -0.60
C GLU A 87 15.25 -12.14 -0.45
N LYS A 88 14.23 -12.83 0.08
CA LYS A 88 14.20 -14.27 0.27
C LYS A 88 12.83 -14.82 -0.14
N PRO A 89 12.67 -15.23 -1.41
CA PRO A 89 11.44 -15.83 -1.90
C PRO A 89 11.31 -17.27 -1.37
N ASP A 90 10.99 -17.40 -0.09
CA ASP A 90 10.66 -18.67 0.57
C ASP A 90 9.14 -18.80 0.70
N GLU A 91 8.61 -20.02 0.57
CA GLU A 91 7.19 -20.33 0.72
C GLU A 91 6.65 -19.91 2.09
N LYS A 92 7.51 -19.86 3.12
CA LYS A 92 7.14 -19.37 4.46
C LYS A 92 6.78 -17.88 4.44
N ASN A 93 7.56 -17.05 3.73
CA ASN A 93 7.30 -15.62 3.60
C ASN A 93 6.06 -15.36 2.74
N LEU A 94 5.85 -16.18 1.70
CA LEU A 94 4.64 -16.15 0.89
C LEU A 94 3.40 -16.51 1.71
N LYS A 95 3.49 -17.48 2.64
CA LYS A 95 2.41 -17.81 3.58
C LYS A 95 2.11 -16.71 4.58
N ILE A 96 3.09 -15.89 4.97
CA ILE A 96 2.85 -14.71 5.82
C ILE A 96 2.11 -13.63 5.03
N LEU A 97 2.51 -13.41 3.78
CA LEU A 97 1.80 -12.52 2.86
C LEU A 97 0.38 -13.01 2.55
N ALA A 98 0.15 -14.33 2.53
CA ALA A 98 -1.13 -15.00 2.26
C ALA A 98 -2.02 -15.23 3.50
N GLN A 99 -1.57 -14.87 4.70
CA GLN A 99 -2.39 -15.02 5.92
C GLN A 99 -3.53 -13.99 5.92
N PRO A 100 -4.79 -14.43 6.04
CA PRO A 100 -5.92 -13.53 6.06
C PRO A 100 -6.11 -12.99 7.47
N VAL A 101 -5.81 -11.72 7.71
CA VAL A 101 -6.53 -10.98 8.76
C VAL A 101 -7.86 -10.58 8.13
N THR A 102 -8.79 -11.55 8.20
CA THR A 102 -10.24 -11.47 7.98
C THR A 102 -10.77 -11.02 6.61
N LEU A 103 -11.70 -11.86 6.12
CA LEU A 103 -12.61 -11.71 4.98
C LEU A 103 -12.03 -11.99 3.58
N ASP A 104 -12.17 -13.27 3.22
CA ASP A 104 -12.81 -13.71 1.98
C ASP A 104 -12.52 -12.85 0.74
N ASN A 105 -11.36 -13.08 0.13
CA ASN A 105 -11.22 -12.78 -1.29
C ASN A 105 -10.29 -13.79 -1.97
N SER A 106 -10.62 -15.07 -1.81
CA SER A 106 -10.10 -16.15 -2.65
C SER A 106 -10.93 -16.20 -3.95
N LYS A 107 -10.75 -15.19 -4.79
CA LYS A 107 -11.00 -15.31 -6.23
C LYS A 107 -9.74 -14.84 -6.94
N SER A 108 -8.84 -15.80 -7.16
CA SER A 108 -7.74 -15.67 -8.11
C SER A 108 -8.31 -15.68 -9.53
N SER A 109 -8.99 -14.61 -9.94
CA SER A 109 -9.01 -14.23 -11.34
C SER A 109 -7.70 -13.47 -11.59
N SER A 110 -6.89 -14.00 -12.50
CA SER A 110 -5.81 -13.24 -13.13
C SER A 110 -6.45 -12.08 -13.87
N ILE A 111 -6.64 -10.96 -13.17
CA ILE A 111 -7.07 -9.72 -13.78
C ILE A 111 -5.91 -9.17 -14.61
N SER A 112 -6.24 -8.52 -15.72
CA SER A 112 -5.26 -7.83 -16.55
C SER A 112 -4.62 -6.65 -15.79
N ASP A 113 -3.44 -6.20 -16.22
CA ASP A 113 -2.77 -5.04 -15.63
C ASP A 113 -3.64 -3.77 -15.73
N ALA A 114 -4.45 -3.66 -16.79
CA ALA A 114 -5.43 -2.59 -16.95
C ALA A 114 -6.53 -2.62 -15.88
N GLU A 115 -7.09 -3.80 -15.59
CA GLU A 115 -8.07 -3.98 -14.51
C GLU A 115 -7.45 -3.74 -13.13
N ALA A 116 -6.19 -4.14 -12.91
CA ALA A 116 -5.49 -3.89 -11.66
C ALA A 116 -5.18 -2.40 -11.44
N LEU A 117 -4.90 -1.68 -12.53
CA LEU A 117 -4.73 -0.23 -12.53
C LEU A 117 -6.05 0.49 -12.23
N GLU A 118 -7.15 0.06 -12.86
CA GLU A 118 -8.48 0.60 -12.58
C GLU A 118 -8.87 0.37 -11.12
N GLU A 119 -8.71 -0.85 -10.59
CA GLU A 119 -8.95 -1.20 -9.18
C GLU A 119 -8.14 -0.30 -8.22
N GLN A 120 -6.86 -0.03 -8.52
CA GLN A 120 -6.03 0.87 -7.70
C GLN A 120 -6.42 2.35 -7.84
N SER A 121 -6.81 2.78 -9.03
CA SER A 121 -7.22 4.17 -9.26
C SER A 121 -8.57 4.51 -8.62
N ALA A 122 -9.47 3.52 -8.50
CA ALA A 122 -10.76 3.65 -7.86
C ALA A 122 -10.68 3.61 -6.33
N LEU A 123 -9.53 3.20 -5.77
CA LEU A 123 -9.33 3.11 -4.34
C LEU A 123 -9.15 4.51 -3.72
N ASP A 124 -9.92 4.81 -2.68
CA ASP A 124 -9.80 6.04 -1.91
C ASP A 124 -8.97 5.81 -0.64
N LEU A 125 -8.55 6.89 0.04
CA LEU A 125 -7.63 6.76 1.17
C LEU A 125 -8.28 5.98 2.32
N GLU A 126 -9.52 6.30 2.68
CA GLU A 126 -10.23 5.61 3.76
C GLU A 126 -10.40 4.11 3.47
N ASP A 127 -10.72 3.75 2.23
CA ASP A 127 -10.86 2.35 1.80
C ASP A 127 -9.53 1.62 1.89
N PHE A 128 -8.44 2.26 1.48
CA PHE A 128 -7.11 1.68 1.63
C PHE A 128 -6.74 1.47 3.10
N LEU A 129 -6.96 2.46 3.96
CA LEU A 129 -6.65 2.39 5.38
C LEU A 129 -7.47 1.32 6.11
N ALA A 130 -8.74 1.11 5.71
CA ALA A 130 -9.58 0.05 6.23
C ALA A 130 -9.09 -1.37 5.90
N LEU A 131 -8.19 -1.51 4.92
CA LEU A 131 -7.60 -2.79 4.53
C LEU A 131 -6.28 -3.11 5.27
N LEU A 132 -5.69 -2.13 5.96
CA LEU A 132 -4.43 -2.29 6.72
C LEU A 132 -4.67 -3.06 8.02
#